data_AF-A0A2H0TMV3-F1
#
_entry.id   AF-A0A2H0TMV3-F1
#
_cell.length_a   1.000
_cell.length_b   1.000
_cell.length_c   1.000
_cell.angle_alpha   90.00
_cell.angle_beta   90.00
_cell.angle_gamma   90.00
#
_symmetry.space_group_name_H-M   'P 1'
#
loop_
_entity.id
_entity.type
_entity.pdbx_description
1 polymer ?
#
loop_
_entity_poly.entity_id
_entity_poly.type
_entity_poly.pdbx_seq_one_letter_code
_entity_poly.pdbx_strand_id
1 'polypeptide(L)'
;MTKEVLKKIFIKRNIDIAIVTIAVLMGAYFEWTIPQIIVFGIFVWIILNPIASRFPAMIALAFLTLTPFFLVFKKKALTEETAIYAYYFLILTVVMAIYEIWKEDKIKPEN
;
A
#
# COMPACT_ATOMS: atom_id res chain seq x y z
N MET A 1 2.86 35.14 2.18
CA MET A 1 2.45 34.05 1.27
C MET A 1 3.06 32.69 1.63
N THR A 2 4.28 32.62 2.18
CA THR A 2 4.97 31.36 2.58
C THR A 2 4.41 30.65 3.83
N LYS A 3 3.90 31.39 4.84
CA LYS A 3 3.41 30.80 6.10
C LYS A 3 2.13 29.97 5.95
N GLU A 4 1.21 30.39 5.08
CA GLU A 4 -0.06 29.70 4.79
C GLU A 4 0.19 28.33 4.10
N VAL A 5 1.09 28.28 3.12
CA VAL A 5 1.46 27.05 2.40
C VAL A 5 2.16 26.06 3.34
N LEU A 6 3.09 26.54 4.16
CA LEU A 6 3.76 25.74 5.19
C LEU A 6 2.76 25.15 6.19
N LYS A 7 1.80 25.95 6.68
CA LYS A 7 0.77 25.49 7.60
C LYS A 7 -0.11 24.40 6.97
N LYS A 8 -0.50 24.56 5.71
CA LYS A 8 -1.33 23.59 4.97
C LYS A 8 -0.60 22.26 4.75
N ILE A 9 0.70 22.30 4.45
CA ILE A 9 1.55 21.10 4.33
C ILE A 9 1.71 20.39 5.67
N PHE A 10 1.94 21.14 6.76
CA PHE A 10 2.06 20.56 8.10
C PHE A 10 0.74 19.93 8.59
N ILE A 11 -0.41 20.56 8.32
CA ILE A 11 -1.73 20.00 8.66
C ILE A 11 -1.99 18.68 7.92
N LYS A 12 -1.74 18.65 6.60
CA LYS A 12 -1.91 17.42 5.81
C LYS A 12 -1.05 16.30 6.36
N ARG A 13 0.24 16.57 6.62
CA ARG A 13 1.17 15.58 7.16
C ARG A 13 0.74 15.06 8.54
N ASN A 14 0.21 15.90 9.41
CA ASN A 14 -0.31 15.47 10.71
C ASN A 14 -1.54 14.56 10.58
N ILE A 15 -2.43 14.84 9.62
CA ILE A 15 -3.59 14.00 9.34
C ILE A 15 -3.14 12.64 8.80
N ASP A 16 -2.19 12.61 7.86
CA ASP A 16 -1.68 11.37 7.28
C ASP A 16 -1.04 10.47 8.37
N ILE A 17 -0.24 11.07 9.26
CA ILE A 17 0.34 10.36 10.41
C ILE A 17 -0.77 9.83 11.34
N ALA A 18 -1.77 10.65 11.66
CA ALA A 18 -2.87 10.24 12.53
C ALA A 18 -3.64 9.05 11.94
N ILE A 19 -3.92 9.06 10.63
CA ILE A 19 -4.59 7.94 9.94
C ILE A 19 -3.75 6.66 10.03
N VAL A 20 -2.44 6.76 9.79
CA VAL A 20 -1.52 5.61 9.88
C VAL A 20 -1.43 5.09 11.32
N THR A 21 -1.37 5.97 12.31
CA THR A 21 -1.40 5.57 13.73
C THR A 21 -2.69 4.85 14.07
N ILE A 22 -3.85 5.36 13.64
CA ILE A 22 -5.14 4.70 13.86
C ILE A 22 -5.16 3.32 13.19
N ALA A 23 -4.67 3.21 11.95
CA ALA A 23 -4.58 1.94 11.23
C ALA A 23 -3.74 0.89 11.97
N VAL A 24 -2.59 1.29 12.53
CA VAL A 24 -1.73 0.41 13.33
C VAL A 24 -2.41 0.00 14.64
N LEU A 25 -3.06 0.95 15.34
CA LEU A 25 -3.81 0.68 16.56
C LEU A 25 -4.99 -0.27 16.31
N MET A 26 -5.68 -0.14 15.18
CA MET A 26 -6.72 -1.08 14.77
C MET A 26 -6.15 -2.48 14.56
N GLY A 27 -5.02 -2.62 13.87
CA GLY A 27 -4.36 -3.91 13.69
C GLY A 27 -4.00 -4.57 15.02
N ALA A 28 -3.50 -3.79 15.99
CA ALA A 28 -3.22 -4.30 17.34
C ALA A 28 -4.52 -4.68 18.10
N TYR A 29 -5.59 -3.89 17.95
CA TYR A 29 -6.89 -4.16 18.58
C TYR A 29 -7.55 -5.44 18.05
N PHE A 30 -7.40 -5.74 16.76
CA PHE A 30 -7.93 -6.96 16.13
C PHE A 30 -7.02 -8.18 16.28
N GLU A 31 -6.00 -8.12 17.14
CA GLU A 31 -5.03 -9.21 17.38
C GLU A 31 -4.34 -9.71 16.11
N TRP A 32 -4.10 -8.82 15.14
CA TRP A 32 -3.39 -9.18 13.92
C TRP A 32 -1.94 -9.51 14.20
N THR A 33 -1.38 -10.39 13.37
CA THR A 33 0.04 -10.73 13.49
C THR A 33 0.90 -9.52 13.10
N ILE A 34 2.11 -9.42 13.68
CA ILE A 34 3.04 -8.32 13.39
C ILE A 34 3.24 -8.11 11.87
N PRO A 35 3.42 -9.14 11.03
CA PRO A 35 3.53 -8.97 9.58
C PRO A 35 2.29 -8.33 8.96
N GLN A 36 1.08 -8.71 9.39
CA GLN A 36 -0.18 -8.15 8.88
C GLN A 36 -0.30 -6.66 9.21
N ILE A 37 0.05 -6.25 10.44
CA ILE A 37 0.04 -4.85 10.87
C ILE A 37 1.01 -4.02 10.02
N ILE A 38 2.21 -4.55 9.77
CA ILE A 38 3.22 -3.87 8.94
C ILE A 38 2.72 -3.71 7.50
N VAL A 39 2.22 -4.79 6.89
CA VAL A 39 1.70 -4.75 5.51
C VAL A 39 0.54 -3.76 5.42
N PHE A 40 -0.39 -3.78 6.37
CA PHE A 40 -1.51 -2.85 6.41
C PHE A 40 -1.07 -1.39 6.56
N GLY A 41 -0.11 -1.11 7.45
CA GLY A 41 0.46 0.23 7.61
C GLY A 41 1.12 0.74 6.33
N ILE A 42 1.87 -0.11 5.62
CA ILE A 42 2.47 0.21 4.32
C ILE A 42 1.37 0.52 3.29
N PHE A 43 0.27 -0.23 3.29
CA PHE A 43 -0.85 -0.02 2.36
C PHE A 43 -1.50 1.34 2.57
N VAL A 44 -1.84 1.66 3.82
CA VAL A 44 -2.42 2.96 4.17
C VAL A 44 -1.46 4.08 3.77
N TRP A 45 -0.16 3.92 4.03
CA TRP A 45 0.85 4.89 3.64
C TRP A 45 0.90 5.12 2.12
N ILE A 46 0.89 4.06 1.32
CA ILE A 46 0.91 4.13 -0.15
C ILE A 46 -0.38 4.76 -0.70
N ILE A 47 -1.53 4.50 -0.07
CA ILE A 47 -2.79 5.14 -0.46
C ILE A 47 -2.77 6.65 -0.18
N LEU A 48 -2.25 7.07 0.98
CA LEU A 48 -2.15 8.48 1.34
C LEU A 48 -1.08 9.23 0.55
N ASN A 49 -0.01 8.53 0.17
CA ASN A 49 1.08 9.04 -0.65
C ASN A 49 1.25 8.18 -1.91
N PRO A 50 0.39 8.38 -2.93
CA PRO A 50 0.40 7.56 -4.13
C PRO A 50 1.77 7.54 -4.79
N ILE A 51 2.34 6.34 -4.87
CA ILE A 51 3.60 6.06 -5.58
C ILE A 51 3.30 5.43 -6.93
N ALA A 52 4.33 5.30 -7.75
CA ALA A 52 4.16 4.70 -9.07
C ALA A 52 3.69 3.23 -8.96
N SER A 53 2.67 2.84 -9.73
CA SER A 53 2.04 1.51 -9.70
C SER A 53 3.03 0.36 -9.95
N ARG A 54 4.13 0.64 -10.66
CA ARG A 54 5.24 -0.30 -10.88
C ARG A 54 5.84 -0.87 -9.59
N PHE A 55 5.88 -0.10 -8.49
CA PHE A 55 6.49 -0.53 -7.24
C PHE A 55 5.69 -1.63 -6.54
N PRO A 56 4.39 -1.44 -6.21
CA PRO A 56 3.58 -2.53 -5.67
C PRO A 56 3.47 -3.70 -6.66
N ALA A 57 3.54 -3.47 -7.97
CA ALA A 57 3.54 -4.54 -8.97
C ALA A 57 4.76 -5.46 -8.83
N MET A 58 5.97 -4.88 -8.69
CA MET A 58 7.21 -5.65 -8.48
C MET A 58 7.13 -6.48 -7.19
N ILE A 59 6.58 -5.91 -6.12
CA ILE A 59 6.42 -6.62 -4.83
C ILE A 59 5.40 -7.76 -4.98
N ALA A 60 4.26 -7.52 -5.64
CA ALA A 60 3.26 -8.54 -5.90
C ALA A 60 3.86 -9.72 -6.68
N LEU A 61 4.62 -9.45 -7.74
CA LEU A 61 5.31 -10.46 -8.55
C LEU A 61 6.37 -11.22 -7.74
N ALA A 62 7.09 -10.56 -6.85
CA ALA A 62 8.05 -11.22 -5.96
C ALA A 62 7.37 -12.23 -5.04
N PHE A 63 6.28 -11.84 -4.36
CA PHE A 63 5.50 -12.76 -3.52
C PHE A 63 4.86 -13.88 -4.34
N LEU A 64 4.34 -13.57 -5.53
CA LEU A 64 3.74 -14.55 -6.43
C LEU A 64 4.78 -15.57 -6.91
N THR A 65 6.03 -15.16 -7.13
CA THR A 65 7.13 -16.04 -7.53
C THR A 65 7.67 -16.85 -6.34
N LEU A 66 7.66 -16.29 -5.13
CA LEU A 66 7.98 -17.01 -3.90
C LEU A 66 6.94 -18.07 -3.52
N THR A 67 5.68 -17.89 -3.93
CA THR A 67 4.59 -18.83 -3.64
C THR A 67 4.87 -20.25 -4.16
N PRO A 68 5.15 -20.48 -5.46
CA PRO A 68 5.50 -21.81 -5.96
C PRO A 68 6.81 -22.32 -5.37
N PHE A 69 7.76 -21.44 -5.02
CA PHE A 69 8.98 -21.84 -4.31
C PHE A 69 8.61 -22.49 -2.97
N PHE A 70 7.81 -21.83 -2.12
CA PHE A 70 7.37 -22.41 -0.85
C PHE A 70 6.49 -23.65 -1.02
N LEU A 71 5.70 -23.71 -2.09
CA LEU A 71 4.88 -24.87 -2.44
C LEU A 71 5.75 -26.11 -2.67
N VAL A 72 6.87 -25.97 -3.41
CA VAL A 72 7.82 -27.06 -3.66
C VAL A 72 8.45 -27.58 -2.36
N PHE A 73 8.76 -26.68 -1.41
CA PHE A 73 9.27 -27.05 -0.09
C PHE A 73 8.19 -27.54 0.91
N LYS A 74 6.95 -27.74 0.44
CA LYS A 74 5.80 -28.19 1.24
C LYS A 74 5.51 -27.32 2.47
N LYS A 75 5.87 -26.04 2.42
CA LYS A 75 5.64 -25.07 3.51
C LYS A 75 4.25 -24.43 3.38
N LYS A 76 3.18 -25.21 3.58
CA LYS A 76 1.78 -24.79 3.35
C LYS A 76 1.43 -23.42 3.95
N ALA A 77 1.76 -23.19 5.22
CA ALA A 77 1.47 -21.93 5.91
C ALA A 77 2.14 -20.73 5.21
N LEU A 78 3.41 -20.85 4.83
CA LEU A 78 4.12 -19.78 4.13
C LEU A 78 3.59 -19.61 2.69
N THR A 79 3.24 -20.69 2.00
CA THR A 79 2.63 -20.63 0.66
C THR A 79 1.33 -19.81 0.67
N GLU A 80 0.45 -20.10 1.62
CA GLU A 80 -0.83 -19.40 1.77
C GLU A 80 -0.61 -17.92 2.13
N GLU A 81 0.24 -17.63 3.12
CA GLU A 81 0.56 -16.25 3.51
C GLU A 81 1.16 -15.45 2.34
N THR A 82 2.10 -16.02 1.59
CA THR A 82 2.69 -15.30 0.44
C THR A 82 1.69 -15.09 -0.69
N ALA A 83 0.78 -16.03 -0.92
CA ALA A 83 -0.27 -15.87 -1.93
C ALA A 83 -1.23 -14.74 -1.52
N ILE A 84 -1.59 -14.64 -0.24
CA ILE A 84 -2.42 -13.58 0.31
C ILE A 84 -1.72 -12.22 0.14
N TYR A 85 -0.43 -12.11 0.50
CA TYR A 85 0.32 -10.87 0.31
C TYR A 85 0.45 -10.48 -1.16
N ALA A 86 0.71 -11.44 -2.06
CA ALA A 86 0.72 -11.19 -3.50
C ALA A 86 -0.62 -10.60 -3.97
N TYR A 87 -1.74 -11.18 -3.53
CA TYR A 87 -3.07 -10.70 -3.87
C TYR A 87 -3.31 -9.27 -3.37
N TYR A 88 -2.94 -8.96 -2.13
CA TYR A 88 -3.07 -7.61 -1.59
C TYR A 88 -2.27 -6.59 -2.40
N PHE A 89 -0.99 -6.88 -2.71
CA PHE A 89 -0.16 -5.95 -3.48
C PHE A 89 -0.66 -5.81 -4.93
N LEU A 90 -1.30 -6.84 -5.48
CA LEU A 90 -1.93 -6.78 -6.80
C LEU A 90 -3.13 -5.82 -6.78
N ILE A 91 -4.01 -5.91 -5.78
CA ILE A 91 -5.09 -4.92 -5.60
C ILE A 91 -4.52 -3.52 -5.51
N LEU A 92 -3.49 -3.32 -4.68
CA LEU A 92 -2.86 -2.01 -4.51
C LEU A 92 -2.27 -1.49 -5.82
N THR A 93 -1.67 -2.36 -6.62
CA THR A 93 -1.16 -2.04 -7.96
C THR A 93 -2.29 -1.52 -8.86
N VAL A 94 -3.43 -2.20 -8.89
CA VAL A 94 -4.59 -1.80 -9.70
C VAL A 94 -5.12 -0.44 -9.24
N VAL A 95 -5.27 -0.24 -7.92
CA VAL A 95 -5.72 1.04 -7.36
C VAL A 95 -4.78 2.17 -7.75
N MET A 96 -3.46 1.96 -7.63
CA MET A 96 -2.46 2.97 -8.01
C MET A 96 -2.44 3.23 -9.52
N ALA A 97 -2.61 2.21 -10.36
CA ALA A 97 -2.67 2.37 -11.81
C ALA A 97 -3.91 3.18 -12.24
N ILE A 98 -5.08 2.92 -11.64
CA ILE A 98 -6.29 3.72 -11.88
C ILE A 98 -6.05 5.18 -11.44
N TYR A 99 -5.44 5.38 -10.28
CA TYR A 99 -5.12 6.72 -9.78
C TYR A 99 -4.14 7.46 -10.70
N GLU A 100 -3.13 6.78 -11.25
CA GLU A 100 -2.20 7.33 -12.22
C GLU A 100 -2.91 7.84 -13.48
N ILE A 101 -3.80 7.01 -14.06
CA ILE A 101 -4.59 7.39 -15.24
C ILE A 101 -5.44 8.64 -14.94
N TRP A 102 -6.18 8.63 -13.83
CA TRP A 102 -7.01 9.78 -13.46
C TRP A 102 -6.20 11.06 -13.22
N LYS A 103 -4.97 10.92 -12.71
CA LYS A 103 -4.07 12.05 -12.53
C LYS A 103 -3.57 12.58 -13.86
N GLU A 104 -3.26 11.71 -14.82
CA GLU A 104 -2.85 12.10 -16.17
C GLU A 104 -3.99 12.82 -16.91
N ASP A 105 -5.22 12.31 -16.83
CA ASP A 105 -6.41 12.92 -17.44
C ASP A 105 -6.68 14.33 -16.90
N LYS A 106 -6.49 14.56 -15.59
CA LYS A 106 -6.65 15.90 -15.00
C LYS A 106 -5.58 16.91 -15.42
N ILE A 107 -4.41 16.44 -15.85
CA ILE A 107 -3.28 17.31 -16.24
C ILE A 107 -3.34 17.65 -17.73
N LYS A 108 -3.94 16.79 -18.56
CA LYS A 108 -4.26 17.07 -19.96
C LYS A 108 -5.77 17.26 -20.12
N PRO A 109 -6.34 18.43 -19.78
CA PRO A 109 -7.69 18.73 -20.24
C PRO A 109 -7.66 18.66 -21.78
N GLU A 110 -8.50 17.80 -22.34
CA GLU A 110 -8.64 17.57 -23.77
C GLU A 110 -8.67 18.89 -24.54
N ASN A 111 -7.85 18.99 -25.59
CA ASN A 111 -7.99 20.00 -26.64
C ASN A 111 -9.16 19.62 -27.55
#